data_AF-A0A813CBG8-F1
#
_entry.id   AF-A0A813CBG8-F1
#
_cell.length_a   1.000
_cell.length_b   1.000
_cell.length_c   1.000
_cell.angle_alpha   90.00
_cell.angle_beta   90.00
_cell.angle_gamma   90.00
#
_symmetry.space_group_name_H-M   'P 1'
#
loop_
_entity.id
_entity.type
_entity.pdbx_description
1 polymer ?
#
loop_
_entity_poly.entity_id
_entity_poly.type
_entity_poly.pdbx_seq_one_letter_code
_entity_poly.pdbx_strand_id
1 'polypeptide(L)'
;MTLASMDGRAIPSDAAIDEHGLPTTDAAAGLRGAQLPFAGHKGTCLALMIELLAASFTGDAFAYEVRDDPATGPTQHGEFILAVDPETCSKAGGRAAFLDRVEVRWPTSAGCAPFAVRAFVLHVPRCFMVERGTG
;
A
#
# COMPACT_ATOMS: atom_id res chain seq x y z
N MET A 1 -2.46 -12.41 7.22
CA MET A 1 -2.24 -13.88 7.17
C MET A 1 -1.59 -14.43 8.44
N THR A 2 -0.47 -13.85 8.90
CA THR A 2 0.24 -14.26 10.13
C THR A 2 -0.66 -14.39 11.36
N LEU A 3 -1.55 -13.43 11.60
CA LEU A 3 -2.52 -13.51 12.72
C LEU A 3 -3.47 -14.71 12.61
N ALA A 4 -3.96 -15.01 11.41
CA ALA A 4 -4.83 -16.17 11.19
C ALA A 4 -4.08 -17.49 11.43
N SER A 5 -2.80 -17.55 11.07
CA SER A 5 -1.93 -18.70 11.36
C SER A 5 -1.70 -18.87 12.87
N MET A 6 -1.41 -17.78 13.58
CA MET A 6 -1.21 -17.80 15.04
C MET A 6 -2.47 -18.24 15.80
N ASP A 7 -3.65 -17.79 15.36
CA ASP A 7 -4.94 -18.13 15.97
C ASP A 7 -5.51 -19.47 15.46
N GLY A 8 -4.84 -20.15 14.52
CA GLY A 8 -5.34 -21.37 13.88
C GLY A 8 -6.65 -21.18 13.08
N ARG A 9 -6.92 -19.96 12.60
CA ARG A 9 -8.12 -19.62 11.84
C ARG A 9 -7.93 -19.87 10.35
N ALA A 10 -8.95 -20.45 9.72
CA ALA A 10 -8.98 -20.60 8.27
C ALA A 10 -9.04 -19.25 7.55
N ILE A 11 -8.40 -19.16 6.39
CA ILE A 11 -8.49 -18.02 5.47
C ILE A 11 -9.49 -18.32 4.35
N PRO A 12 -10.06 -17.29 3.70
CA PRO A 12 -10.85 -17.47 2.48
C PRO A 12 -10.04 -18.19 1.39
N SER A 13 -10.71 -19.05 0.61
CA SER A 13 -10.06 -19.87 -0.42
C SER A 13 -9.47 -19.08 -1.59
N ASP A 14 -9.86 -17.82 -1.74
CA ASP A 14 -9.38 -16.89 -2.77
C ASP A 14 -8.29 -15.93 -2.25
N ALA A 15 -7.86 -16.08 -0.98
CA ALA A 15 -6.89 -15.17 -0.37
C ALA A 15 -5.43 -15.59 -0.62
N ALA A 16 -5.16 -16.87 -0.83
CA ALA A 16 -3.79 -17.37 -0.99
C ALA A 16 -3.71 -18.69 -1.75
N ILE A 17 -2.52 -18.98 -2.24
CA ILE A 17 -2.11 -20.26 -2.82
C ILE A 17 -0.99 -20.88 -1.98
N ASP A 18 -0.90 -22.20 -1.97
CA ASP A 18 0.20 -22.95 -1.36
C ASP A 18 1.46 -23.00 -2.24
N GLU A 19 2.47 -23.76 -1.83
CA GLU A 19 3.74 -23.95 -2.54
C GLU A 19 3.60 -24.66 -3.90
N HIS A 20 2.48 -25.35 -4.13
CA HIS A 20 2.15 -26.01 -5.39
C HIS A 20 1.30 -25.12 -6.30
N GLY A 21 0.97 -23.91 -5.85
CA GLY A 21 0.11 -22.97 -6.56
C GLY A 21 -1.37 -23.31 -6.48
N LEU A 22 -1.79 -24.19 -5.56
CA LEU A 22 -3.18 -24.54 -5.36
C LEU A 22 -3.85 -23.61 -4.35
N PRO A 23 -5.12 -23.21 -4.57
CA PRO A 23 -5.87 -22.42 -3.60
C PRO A 23 -5.95 -23.13 -2.25
N THR A 24 -5.71 -22.39 -1.15
CA THR A 24 -5.69 -22.97 0.20
C THR A 24 -6.50 -22.16 1.20
N THR A 25 -7.12 -22.85 2.15
CA THR A 25 -7.78 -22.25 3.31
C THR A 25 -6.92 -22.31 4.58
N ASP A 26 -5.76 -22.97 4.51
CA ASP A 26 -4.78 -23.02 5.60
C ASP A 26 -3.85 -21.81 5.54
N ALA A 27 -3.90 -20.99 6.60
CA ALA A 27 -3.07 -19.80 6.73
C ALA A 27 -1.57 -20.12 6.80
N ALA A 28 -1.18 -21.28 7.34
CA ALA A 28 0.21 -21.69 7.38
C ALA A 28 0.70 -22.15 6.01
N ALA A 29 -0.13 -22.87 5.25
CA ALA A 29 0.19 -23.28 3.89
C ALA A 29 0.37 -22.07 2.96
N GLY A 30 -0.51 -21.07 3.00
CA GLY A 30 -0.37 -19.92 2.12
C GLY A 30 0.73 -18.93 2.52
N LEU A 31 1.24 -18.97 3.77
CA LEU A 31 2.47 -18.25 4.15
C LEU A 31 3.72 -18.87 3.52
N ARG A 32 3.68 -20.18 3.21
CA ARG A 32 4.76 -20.87 2.47
C ARG A 32 4.62 -20.69 0.96
N GLY A 33 3.41 -20.46 0.47
CA GLY A 33 3.13 -20.12 -0.92
C GLY A 33 3.10 -18.61 -1.16
N ALA A 34 1.98 -18.10 -1.66
CA ALA A 34 1.83 -16.69 -1.97
C ALA A 34 0.43 -16.15 -1.62
N GLN A 35 0.38 -14.89 -1.21
CA GLN A 35 -0.87 -14.14 -1.03
C GLN A 35 -1.36 -13.63 -2.39
N LEU A 36 -2.66 -13.79 -2.66
CA LEU A 36 -3.26 -13.33 -3.90
C LEU A 36 -3.60 -11.83 -3.82
N PRO A 37 -3.34 -11.05 -4.89
CA PRO A 37 -3.67 -9.64 -4.92
C PRO A 37 -5.18 -9.44 -5.01
N PHE A 38 -5.67 -8.38 -4.36
CA PHE A 38 -7.06 -7.99 -4.46
C PHE A 38 -7.42 -7.66 -5.93
N ALA A 39 -8.61 -8.04 -6.38
CA ALA A 39 -9.06 -7.87 -7.77
C ALA A 39 -8.26 -8.66 -8.84
N GLY A 40 -7.59 -9.75 -8.45
CA GLY A 40 -6.95 -10.70 -9.36
C GLY A 40 -5.94 -10.03 -10.29
N HIS A 41 -6.08 -10.23 -11.61
CA HIS A 41 -5.14 -9.70 -12.60
C HIS A 41 -5.02 -8.16 -12.57
N LYS A 42 -6.07 -7.43 -12.18
CA LYS A 42 -6.00 -5.97 -12.03
C LYS A 42 -5.15 -5.57 -10.84
N GLY A 43 -5.25 -6.32 -9.74
CA GLY A 43 -4.40 -6.15 -8.56
C GLY A 43 -2.95 -6.41 -8.88
N THR A 44 -2.64 -7.47 -9.65
CA THR A 44 -1.28 -7.75 -10.10
C THR A 44 -0.72 -6.62 -10.97
N CYS A 45 -1.50 -6.10 -11.92
CA CYS A 45 -1.07 -4.95 -12.73
C CYS A 45 -0.83 -3.71 -11.88
N LEU A 46 -1.68 -3.46 -10.87
CA LEU A 46 -1.52 -2.32 -9.97
C LEU A 46 -0.29 -2.47 -9.07
N ALA A 47 -0.06 -3.65 -8.52
CA ALA A 47 1.13 -3.96 -7.73
C ALA A 47 2.40 -3.75 -8.56
N LEU A 48 2.42 -4.20 -9.81
CA LEU A 48 3.55 -3.97 -10.72
C LEU A 48 3.76 -2.49 -11.04
N MET A 49 2.68 -1.73 -11.23
CA MET A 49 2.79 -0.28 -11.46
C MET A 49 3.40 0.43 -10.24
N ILE A 50 2.97 0.08 -9.03
CA ILE A 50 3.52 0.61 -7.78
C ILE A 50 4.99 0.23 -7.65
N GLU A 51 5.33 -1.03 -7.93
CA GLU A 51 6.70 -1.53 -7.88
C GLU A 51 7.65 -0.75 -8.80
N LEU A 52 7.23 -0.46 -10.04
CA LEU A 52 8.05 0.31 -10.98
C LEU A 52 8.26 1.76 -10.52
N LEU A 53 7.25 2.37 -9.89
CA LEU A 53 7.37 3.72 -9.32
C LEU A 53 8.20 3.74 -8.04
N ALA A 54 8.07 2.72 -7.20
CA ALA A 54 8.73 2.63 -5.90
C ALA A 54 10.18 2.18 -6.03
N ALA A 55 10.47 1.14 -6.81
CA ALA A 55 11.81 0.57 -6.97
C ALA A 55 12.54 1.20 -8.17
N SER A 56 12.06 0.97 -9.40
CA SER A 56 12.81 1.37 -10.61
C SER A 56 13.02 2.89 -10.72
N PHE A 57 12.00 3.69 -10.40
CA PHE A 57 12.07 5.13 -10.55
C PHE A 57 12.92 5.80 -9.45
N THR A 58 12.92 5.25 -8.24
CA THR A 58 13.76 5.77 -7.14
C THR A 58 15.19 5.21 -7.18
N GLY A 59 15.40 4.11 -7.92
CA GLY A 59 16.67 3.38 -7.98
C GLY A 59 16.86 2.37 -6.85
N ASP A 60 15.78 1.98 -6.17
CA ASP A 60 15.82 0.97 -5.09
C ASP A 60 15.59 -0.46 -5.63
N ALA A 61 15.77 -1.45 -4.75
CA ALA A 61 15.64 -2.86 -5.04
C ALA A 61 14.20 -3.28 -5.33
N PHE A 62 14.02 -4.20 -6.28
CA PHE A 62 12.73 -4.84 -6.51
C PHE A 62 12.38 -5.82 -5.38
N ALA A 63 11.10 -6.08 -5.16
CA ALA A 63 10.58 -6.98 -4.12
C ALA A 63 11.18 -8.39 -4.16
N TYR A 64 11.64 -8.88 -5.32
CA TYR A 64 12.31 -10.18 -5.44
C TYR A 64 13.81 -10.13 -5.07
N GLU A 65 14.41 -8.94 -5.07
CA GLU A 65 15.82 -8.70 -4.75
C GLU A 65 16.01 -8.42 -3.25
N VAL A 66 14.97 -7.90 -2.62
CA VAL A 66 14.91 -7.63 -1.19
C VAL A 66 15.05 -8.93 -0.40
N ARG A 67 16.01 -8.94 0.54
CA ARG A 67 16.20 -10.03 1.50
C ARG A 67 15.84 -9.53 2.88
N ASP A 68 14.95 -10.26 3.54
CA ASP A 68 14.57 -9.99 4.93
C ASP A 68 15.54 -10.76 5.84
N ASP A 69 16.75 -10.21 6.01
CA ASP A 69 17.80 -10.77 6.89
C ASP A 69 18.03 -9.85 8.10
N PRO A 70 17.67 -10.30 9.32
CA PRO A 70 17.92 -9.54 10.54
C PRO A 70 19.39 -9.17 10.77
N ALA A 71 20.34 -9.91 10.19
CA ALA A 71 21.77 -9.64 10.31
C ALA A 71 22.25 -8.47 9.44
N THR A 72 21.53 -8.16 8.35
CA THR A 72 21.91 -7.09 7.41
C THR A 72 21.34 -5.72 7.74
N GLY A 73 20.51 -5.63 8.78
CA GLY A 73 19.85 -4.39 9.19
C GLY A 73 18.48 -4.20 8.54
N PRO A 74 17.91 -2.99 8.60
CA PRO A 74 16.57 -2.71 8.08
C PRO A 74 16.48 -2.98 6.58
N THR A 75 15.39 -3.64 6.20
CA THR A 75 15.06 -3.99 4.81
C THR A 75 14.92 -2.72 3.97
N GLN A 76 15.60 -2.68 2.83
CA GLN A 76 15.53 -1.54 1.90
C GLN A 76 14.21 -1.58 1.13
N HIS A 77 13.52 -0.43 1.09
CA HIS A 77 12.26 -0.26 0.39
C HIS A 77 12.19 1.12 -0.23
N GLY A 78 11.85 1.14 -1.52
CA GLY A 78 11.61 2.39 -2.23
C GLY A 78 10.21 2.93 -1.93
N GLU A 79 10.09 4.25 -1.84
CA GLU A 79 8.81 4.94 -1.70
C GLU A 79 8.71 6.08 -2.73
N PHE A 80 7.58 6.16 -3.42
CA PHE A 80 7.27 7.23 -4.37
C PHE A 80 6.09 8.06 -3.88
N ILE A 81 6.30 9.37 -3.74
CA ILE A 81 5.28 10.32 -3.29
C ILE A 81 4.95 11.28 -4.44
N LEU A 82 3.66 11.36 -4.80
CA LEU A 82 3.14 12.29 -5.80
C LEU A 82 2.27 13.37 -5.13
N ALA A 83 2.74 14.62 -5.18
CA ALA A 83 1.97 15.78 -4.78
C ALA A 83 1.54 16.57 -6.03
N VAL A 84 0.23 16.76 -6.21
CA VAL A 84 -0.33 17.54 -7.32
C VAL A 84 -1.00 18.78 -6.74
N ASP A 85 -0.51 19.96 -7.13
CA ASP A 85 -1.10 21.23 -6.71
C ASP A 85 -2.27 21.60 -7.65
N PRO A 86 -3.52 21.62 -7.16
CA PRO A 86 -4.67 21.96 -7.98
C PRO A 86 -4.64 23.41 -8.47
N GLU A 87 -3.89 24.31 -7.83
CA GLU A 87 -3.76 25.70 -8.26
C GLU A 87 -3.06 25.79 -9.62
N THR A 88 -2.04 24.97 -9.83
CA THR A 88 -1.22 24.96 -11.05
C THR A 88 -1.69 23.95 -12.09
N CYS A 89 -2.33 22.86 -11.67
CA CYS A 89 -2.75 21.78 -12.57
C CYS A 89 -4.20 21.92 -13.09
N SER A 90 -5.04 22.76 -12.49
CA SER A 90 -6.44 22.94 -12.93
C SER A 90 -6.55 23.97 -14.05
N LYS A 91 -7.29 23.62 -15.12
CA LYS A 91 -7.50 24.51 -16.28
C LYS A 91 -8.41 25.72 -16.01
N ALA A 92 -9.18 25.74 -14.91
CA ALA A 92 -10.07 26.86 -14.60
C ALA A 92 -10.46 26.95 -13.11
N GLY A 93 -10.31 28.15 -12.53
CA GLY A 93 -10.88 28.57 -11.24
C GLY A 93 -10.05 28.25 -9.99
N GLY A 94 -8.78 27.88 -10.17
CA GLY A 94 -7.82 27.63 -9.08
C GLY A 94 -8.28 26.54 -8.12
N ARG A 95 -7.70 26.53 -6.92
CA ARG A 95 -8.01 25.57 -5.86
C ARG A 95 -9.48 25.63 -5.43
N ALA A 96 -10.10 26.81 -5.40
CA ALA A 96 -11.49 26.98 -4.98
C ALA A 96 -12.47 26.26 -5.92
N ALA A 97 -12.31 26.41 -7.24
CA ALA A 97 -13.16 25.71 -8.20
C ALA A 97 -12.86 24.21 -8.30
N PHE A 98 -11.62 23.79 -8.01
CA PHE A 98 -11.29 22.37 -7.86
C PHE A 98 -12.06 21.76 -6.68
N LEU A 99 -12.01 22.39 -5.51
CA LEU A 99 -12.71 21.92 -4.31
C LEU A 99 -14.22 21.85 -4.53
N ASP A 100 -14.82 22.88 -5.12
CA ASP A 100 -16.25 22.91 -5.46
C ASP A 100 -16.66 21.72 -6.36
N ARG A 101 -15.88 21.40 -7.39
CA ARG A 101 -16.17 20.24 -8.26
C ARG A 101 -16.05 18.90 -7.54
N VAL A 102 -15.08 18.75 -6.65
CA VAL A 102 -14.90 17.52 -5.86
C VAL A 102 -16.07 17.36 -4.89
N GLU A 103 -16.42 18.44 -4.18
CA GLU A 103 -17.49 18.47 -3.19
C GLU A 103 -18.89 18.32 -3.79
N VAL A 104 -19.14 18.77 -5.02
CA VAL A 104 -20.45 18.57 -5.68
C VAL A 104 -20.60 17.13 -6.20
N ARG A 105 -19.51 16.50 -6.64
CA ARG A 105 -19.54 15.13 -7.20
C ARG A 105 -19.65 14.06 -6.11
N TRP A 106 -18.89 14.21 -5.03
CA TRP A 106 -18.74 13.18 -4.00
C TRP A 106 -20.03 12.80 -3.23
N PRO A 107 -20.90 13.74 -2.78
CA PRO A 107 -22.09 13.40 -2.00
C PRO A 107 -23.23 12.81 -2.84
N THR A 108 -23.15 12.84 -4.18
CA THR A 108 -24.23 12.32 -5.02
C THR A 108 -24.10 10.80 -5.27
N SER A 109 -22.91 10.22 -5.07
CA SER A 109 -22.64 8.80 -5.34
C SER A 109 -22.57 7.90 -4.11
N ALA A 110 -22.53 8.45 -2.90
CA ALA A 110 -22.57 7.65 -1.68
C ALA A 110 -23.14 8.50 -0.54
N GLY A 111 -24.15 8.00 0.16
CA GLY A 111 -24.72 8.60 1.37
C GLY A 111 -23.75 8.57 2.57
N CYS A 112 -22.55 9.13 2.41
CA CYS A 112 -21.49 9.18 3.40
C CYS A 112 -21.25 10.64 3.83
N ALA A 113 -21.18 10.87 5.15
CA ALA A 113 -21.00 12.18 5.77
C ALA A 113 -19.73 12.91 5.28
N PRO A 114 -19.66 14.26 5.37
CA PRO A 114 -18.58 15.05 4.76
C PRO A 114 -17.22 14.72 5.36
N PHE A 115 -16.40 14.01 4.57
CA PHE A 115 -14.98 13.81 4.81
C PHE A 115 -14.25 15.07 4.34
N ALA A 116 -13.82 15.92 5.28
CA ALA A 116 -13.03 17.09 4.97
C ALA A 116 -11.68 16.66 4.36
N VAL A 117 -11.49 16.97 3.07
CA VAL A 117 -10.20 16.83 2.38
C VAL A 117 -9.25 17.90 2.92
N ARG A 118 -8.73 17.69 4.13
CA ARG A 118 -7.45 18.27 4.53
C ARG A 118 -6.38 17.32 4.01
N ALA A 119 -5.48 17.89 3.22
CA ALA A 119 -4.32 17.25 2.58
C ALA A 119 -3.98 15.88 3.17
N PHE A 120 -4.00 14.85 2.32
CA PHE A 120 -3.32 13.59 2.58
C PHE A 120 -1.81 13.85 2.55
N VAL A 121 -1.34 14.60 3.55
CA VAL A 121 0.03 14.47 4.03
C VAL A 121 -0.01 13.16 4.78
N LEU A 122 0.53 12.12 4.15
CA LEU A 122 0.94 10.94 4.88
C LEU A 122 1.96 11.46 5.90
N HIS A 123 1.52 11.68 7.13
CA HIS A 123 2.43 11.83 8.24
C HIS A 123 3.15 10.49 8.33
N VAL A 124 4.32 10.39 7.73
CA VAL A 124 5.31 9.39 8.09
C VAL A 124 5.69 9.78 9.51
N PRO A 125 5.22 9.08 10.58
CA PRO A 125 5.83 9.33 11.87
C PRO A 125 7.31 9.05 11.65
N ARG A 126 8.12 10.09 11.88
CA ARG A 126 9.58 10.01 11.96
C ARG A 126 9.97 8.64 12.47
N CYS A 127 10.92 8.04 11.77
CA CYS A 127 11.78 6.96 12.25
C CYS A 127 11.63 6.76 13.75
N PHE A 128 11.21 5.55 14.12
CA PHE A 128 11.47 4.94 15.41
C PHE A 128 12.96 5.13 15.73
N MET A 129 13.29 6.30 16.29
CA MET A 129 14.57 6.63 16.89
C MET A 129 14.61 5.81 18.17
N VAL A 130 15.25 4.65 18.08
CA VAL A 130 15.88 4.04 19.25
C VAL A 130 17.02 4.98 19.65
N GLU A 131 16.73 5.97 20.47
CA GLU A 131 17.76 6.60 21.29
C GLU A 131 18.30 5.54 22.23
N ARG A 132 19.47 4.99 21.91
CA ARG A 132 20.30 4.33 22.92
C ARG A 132 20.78 5.41 23.89
N GLY A 133 20.04 5.57 24.98
CA GLY A 133 20.57 6.21 26.17
C GLY A 133 21.65 5.33 26.78
N THR A 134 22.90 5.76 26.69
CA THR A 134 24.00 5.30 27.54
C THR A 134 25.01 6.43 27.72
N GLY A 135 25.16 6.89 28.97
CA GLY A 135 26.37 7.55 29.47
C GLY A 135 26.36 9.07 29.43
#